data_AF-W7MSC5-F1
#
_entry.id   AF-W7MSC5-F1
#
_cell.length_a   1.000
_cell.length_b   1.000
_cell.length_c   1.000
_cell.angle_alpha   90.00
_cell.angle_beta   90.00
_cell.angle_gamma   90.00
#
_symmetry.space_group_name_H-M   'P 1'
#
loop_
_entity.id
_entity.type
_entity.pdbx_description
1 polymer ?
#
loop_
_entity_poly.entity_id
_entity_poly.type
_entity_poly.pdbx_seq_one_letter_code
_entity_poly.pdbx_strand_id
1 'polypeptide(L)'
;MRTLYLFYLLAFLSIGFANACKNDEDCSLNRICSRWKKVCRCDPGWIGNDCGRLDLAPATRYPGYNHTYEPPSPTDFGIWPNASWGGRIVQDRDNKRLFHLFIVQFSHGCGLKGWRPHSYVIRAESHNGPQGPYEYVQDVSKNFAHNPDFVWSPADKKYLMYSIGVEYDKKLTKCESISYTRWPNNISVSAADDIRVPWSPFKIILDSDRPAGIHATNPSAFPLWTRNNPSSEIVLGIKDYSIFTAKRWNGNYKLKYQATLNVTEQKNPEWTLLYGATSEAAGTP
;
A
#
# COMPACT_ATOMS: atom_id res chain seq x y z
N MET A 1 59.33 -44.48 -2.53
CA MET A 1 59.18 -44.37 -4.00
C MET A 1 57.84 -43.67 -4.24
N ARG A 2 57.78 -42.37 -4.55
CA ARG A 2 57.80 -41.84 -5.94
C ARG A 2 57.04 -42.82 -6.86
N THR A 3 55.84 -42.56 -7.36
CA THR A 3 55.49 -41.51 -8.33
C THR A 3 53.99 -41.69 -8.63
N LEU A 4 53.17 -40.63 -8.63
CA LEU A 4 52.03 -40.41 -9.55
C LEU A 4 51.23 -39.20 -9.06
N TYR A 5 51.78 -38.04 -9.42
CA TYR A 5 51.11 -36.76 -9.48
C TYR A 5 50.29 -36.68 -10.79
N LEU A 6 49.28 -35.80 -10.77
CA LEU A 6 48.49 -35.28 -11.89
C LEU A 6 47.33 -36.15 -12.41
N PHE A 7 46.26 -35.45 -12.83
CA PHE A 7 44.94 -35.92 -13.30
C PHE A 7 44.00 -36.34 -12.15
N TYR A 8 43.14 -35.48 -11.59
CA TYR A 8 42.03 -34.80 -12.27
C TYR A 8 41.61 -33.55 -11.46
N LEU A 9 42.17 -32.38 -11.80
CA LEU A 9 41.56 -31.08 -11.52
C LEU A 9 40.63 -30.76 -12.69
N LEU A 10 39.48 -31.45 -12.75
CA LEU A 10 38.37 -31.02 -13.60
C LEU A 10 37.56 -30.03 -12.76
N ALA A 11 38.03 -28.78 -12.79
CA ALA A 11 37.24 -27.64 -12.38
C ALA A 11 35.97 -27.64 -13.24
N PHE A 12 34.84 -28.01 -12.65
CA PHE A 12 33.52 -27.69 -13.19
C PHE A 12 33.38 -26.15 -13.16
N LEU A 13 33.88 -25.51 -14.21
CA LEU A 13 33.42 -24.20 -14.64
C LEU A 13 31.97 -24.38 -15.07
N SER A 14 31.06 -24.25 -14.11
CA SER A 14 29.66 -23.97 -14.38
C SER A 14 29.59 -22.60 -15.03
N ILE A 15 29.88 -22.52 -16.32
CA ILE A 15 29.52 -21.36 -17.13
C ILE A 15 28.00 -21.33 -17.07
N GLY A 16 27.46 -20.49 -16.20
CA GLY A 16 26.03 -20.18 -16.20
C GLY A 16 25.72 -19.63 -17.58
N PHE A 17 25.11 -20.46 -18.44
CA PHE A 17 24.56 -20.00 -19.69
C PHE A 17 23.47 -18.99 -19.34
N ALA A 18 23.80 -17.70 -19.39
CA ALA A 18 22.78 -16.69 -19.55
C ALA A 18 22.02 -17.07 -20.82
N ASN A 19 20.76 -17.49 -20.68
CA ASN A 19 19.93 -17.83 -21.82
C ASN A 19 19.92 -16.62 -22.76
N ALA A 20 20.41 -16.84 -23.98
CA ALA A 20 20.57 -15.78 -24.94
C ALA A 20 19.17 -15.28 -25.36
N CYS A 21 18.90 -13.98 -25.20
CA CYS A 21 17.59 -13.42 -25.53
C CYS A 21 17.32 -13.53 -27.04
N LYS A 22 16.05 -13.77 -27.40
CA LYS A 22 15.57 -13.82 -28.78
C LYS A 22 14.79 -12.57 -29.15
N ASN A 23 13.93 -12.11 -28.24
CA ASN A 23 13.12 -10.90 -28.39
C ASN A 23 13.19 -10.05 -27.11
N ASP A 24 12.50 -8.91 -27.10
CA ASP A 24 12.51 -7.97 -25.98
C ASP A 24 11.69 -8.48 -24.78
N GLU A 25 10.79 -9.45 -24.98
CA GLU A 25 10.03 -10.11 -23.91
C GLU A 25 10.95 -10.95 -23.02
N ASP A 26 11.97 -11.59 -23.60
CA ASP A 26 13.03 -12.29 -22.84
C ASP A 26 13.84 -11.34 -21.93
N CYS A 27 13.71 -10.02 -22.12
CA CYS A 27 14.34 -8.99 -21.31
C CYS A 27 13.33 -8.31 -20.34
N SER A 28 12.26 -9.04 -19.97
CA SER A 28 11.21 -8.57 -19.07
C SER A 28 10.55 -7.25 -19.51
N LEU A 29 10.65 -6.92 -20.79
CA LEU A 29 10.26 -5.62 -21.37
C LEU A 29 10.94 -4.40 -20.73
N ASN A 30 11.97 -4.61 -19.92
CA ASN A 30 12.76 -3.57 -19.25
C ASN A 30 14.05 -3.24 -20.02
N ARG A 31 14.07 -3.57 -21.33
CA ARG A 31 14.87 -3.00 -22.45
C ARG A 31 14.93 -4.01 -23.62
N ILE A 32 15.76 -3.70 -24.62
CA ILE A 32 15.89 -4.37 -25.92
C ILE A 32 16.92 -5.51 -25.87
N CYS A 33 16.54 -6.66 -26.44
CA CYS A 33 17.45 -7.75 -26.72
C CYS A 33 18.44 -7.39 -27.84
N SER A 34 19.74 -7.47 -27.55
CA SER A 34 20.75 -7.23 -28.59
C SER A 34 20.71 -8.34 -29.64
N ARG A 35 20.28 -8.01 -30.87
CA ARG A 35 20.23 -8.98 -31.98
C ARG A 35 21.55 -9.69 -32.25
N TRP A 36 22.67 -8.98 -32.04
CA TRP A 36 24.03 -9.47 -32.32
C TRP A 36 24.64 -10.23 -31.15
N LYS A 37 24.52 -9.69 -29.93
CA LYS A 37 25.13 -10.29 -28.74
C LYS A 37 24.23 -11.33 -28.09
N LYS A 38 22.94 -11.35 -28.42
CA LYS A 38 21.91 -12.17 -27.77
C LYS A 38 21.89 -11.99 -26.25
N VAL A 39 22.18 -10.78 -25.79
CA VAL A 39 22.17 -10.40 -24.37
C VAL A 39 21.23 -9.22 -24.18
N CYS A 40 20.49 -9.23 -23.08
CA CYS A 40 19.68 -8.10 -22.66
C CYS A 40 20.58 -6.96 -22.21
N ARG A 41 20.45 -5.82 -22.89
CA ARG A 41 20.89 -4.54 -22.34
C ARG A 41 19.78 -4.17 -21.36
N CYS A 42 20.00 -3.77 -20.10
CA CYS A 42 18.91 -3.35 -19.16
C CYS A 42 18.76 -1.83 -19.01
N ASP A 43 17.53 -1.30 -18.95
CA ASP A 43 17.32 0.15 -18.79
C ASP A 43 17.82 0.59 -17.40
N PRO A 44 18.20 1.87 -17.22
CA PRO A 44 18.60 2.37 -15.91
C PRO A 44 17.56 2.03 -14.84
N GLY A 45 18.02 1.46 -13.72
CA GLY A 45 17.14 0.94 -12.66
C GLY A 45 16.84 -0.55 -12.77
N TRP A 46 17.31 -1.25 -13.81
CA TRP A 46 17.17 -2.69 -13.99
C TRP A 46 18.51 -3.38 -14.21
N ILE A 47 18.66 -4.56 -13.61
CA ILE A 47 19.83 -5.43 -13.68
C ILE A 47 19.39 -6.89 -13.85
N GLY A 48 20.37 -7.79 -14.01
CA GLY A 48 20.14 -9.22 -14.24
C GLY A 48 20.27 -9.59 -15.72
N ASN A 49 20.28 -10.89 -15.99
CA ASN A 49 20.49 -11.42 -17.35
C ASN A 49 19.30 -11.16 -18.28
N ASP A 50 18.11 -10.98 -17.69
CA ASP A 50 16.81 -10.78 -18.32
C ASP A 50 16.19 -9.42 -17.95
N CYS A 51 16.95 -8.53 -17.30
CA CYS A 51 16.47 -7.23 -16.80
C CYS A 51 15.23 -7.31 -15.90
N GLY A 52 14.96 -8.47 -15.31
CA GLY A 52 13.81 -8.70 -14.44
C GLY A 52 14.02 -8.25 -12.99
N ARG A 53 15.21 -7.72 -12.65
CA ARG A 53 15.56 -7.32 -11.29
C ARG A 53 15.78 -5.82 -11.21
N LEU A 54 15.18 -5.18 -10.21
CA LEU A 54 15.46 -3.78 -9.93
C LEU A 54 16.87 -3.59 -9.38
N ASP A 55 17.56 -2.56 -9.86
CA ASP A 55 18.87 -2.12 -9.38
C ASP A 55 18.70 -1.24 -8.13
N LEU A 56 18.40 -1.89 -7.01
CA LEU A 56 18.19 -1.23 -5.72
C LEU A 56 19.42 -1.39 -4.83
N ALA A 57 19.66 -0.40 -3.98
CA ALA A 57 20.59 -0.55 -2.87
C ALA A 57 20.15 -1.74 -1.98
N PRO A 58 21.10 -2.48 -1.36
CA PRO A 58 20.75 -3.59 -0.48
C PRO A 58 19.75 -3.18 0.59
N ALA A 59 18.66 -3.95 0.72
CA ALA A 59 17.71 -3.74 1.81
C ALA A 59 18.36 -4.16 3.13
N THR A 60 18.29 -3.29 4.14
CA THR A 60 18.65 -3.68 5.51
C THR A 60 17.65 -4.74 5.98
N ARG A 61 18.10 -5.72 6.77
CA ARG A 61 17.21 -6.74 7.34
C ARG A 61 16.58 -6.21 8.63
N TYR A 62 15.30 -6.53 8.85
CA TYR A 62 14.50 -6.07 10.00
C TYR A 62 14.13 -4.56 10.10
N PRO A 63 14.19 -3.72 9.04
CA PRO A 63 13.56 -2.40 9.07
C PRO A 63 12.03 -2.54 8.93
N GLY A 64 11.32 -1.42 9.12
CA GLY A 64 9.87 -1.35 8.97
C GLY A 64 9.09 -1.89 10.17
N TYR A 65 7.80 -2.10 9.97
CA TYR A 65 6.90 -2.68 10.96
C TYR A 65 6.84 -4.19 10.78
N ASN A 66 7.16 -4.92 11.85
CA ASN A 66 7.13 -6.37 11.84
C ASN A 66 6.43 -6.92 13.07
N HIS A 67 5.11 -6.88 13.03
CA HIS A 67 4.23 -7.45 14.06
C HIS A 67 3.72 -8.84 13.65
N THR A 68 4.49 -9.56 12.85
CA THR A 68 4.10 -10.86 12.26
C THR A 68 4.55 -12.06 13.11
N TYR A 69 5.19 -11.82 14.25
CA TYR A 69 5.64 -12.88 15.16
C TYR A 69 4.70 -13.11 16.33
N GLU A 70 3.67 -12.27 16.49
CA GLU A 70 2.66 -12.52 17.51
C GLU A 70 1.84 -13.75 17.12
N PRO A 71 1.85 -14.82 17.95
CA PRO A 71 1.08 -16.01 17.67
C PRO A 71 -0.42 -15.66 17.69
N PRO A 72 -1.23 -16.32 16.86
CA PRO A 72 -2.67 -16.12 16.87
C PRO A 72 -3.24 -16.39 18.27
N SER A 73 -4.17 -15.54 18.70
CA SER A 73 -4.92 -15.73 19.93
C SER A 73 -5.81 -16.98 19.83
N PRO A 74 -6.13 -17.68 20.94
CA PRO A 74 -7.14 -18.73 20.96
C PRO A 74 -8.53 -18.30 20.45
N THR A 75 -8.79 -16.98 20.42
CA THR A 75 -10.03 -16.39 19.91
C THR A 75 -9.96 -16.00 18.43
N ASP A 76 -8.80 -16.14 17.80
CA ASP A 76 -8.64 -15.81 16.38
C ASP A 76 -9.29 -16.86 15.49
N PHE A 77 -9.75 -16.43 14.32
CA PHE A 77 -10.35 -17.32 13.34
C PHE A 77 -9.29 -17.95 12.43
N GLY A 78 -8.15 -17.27 12.27
CA GLY A 78 -7.00 -17.72 11.46
C GLY A 78 -5.90 -18.36 12.30
N ILE A 79 -5.13 -19.24 11.67
CA ILE A 79 -3.94 -19.88 12.26
C ILE A 79 -2.64 -19.12 11.99
N TRP A 80 -2.72 -18.07 11.18
CA TRP A 80 -1.58 -17.29 10.76
C TRP A 80 -1.38 -16.10 11.69
N PRO A 81 -0.13 -15.70 11.92
CA PRO A 81 0.14 -14.52 12.71
C PRO A 81 -0.38 -13.28 12.01
N ASN A 82 -0.38 -12.20 12.77
CA ASN A 82 -0.91 -10.93 12.36
C ASN A 82 -0.28 -10.40 11.06
N ALA A 83 -1.11 -9.80 10.21
CA ALA A 83 -0.71 -9.28 8.91
C ALA A 83 -1.08 -7.80 8.83
N SER A 84 -0.30 -7.05 8.06
CA SER A 84 -0.49 -5.62 7.86
C SER A 84 -0.48 -5.24 6.39
N TRP A 85 -1.07 -4.10 6.04
CA TRP A 85 -1.16 -3.64 4.66
C TRP A 85 -1.02 -2.13 4.51
N GLY A 86 -0.30 -1.72 3.48
CA GLY A 86 -0.14 -0.32 3.09
C GLY A 86 0.46 0.53 4.20
N GLY A 87 0.00 1.78 4.28
CA GLY A 87 0.34 2.71 5.34
C GLY A 87 1.17 3.90 4.90
N ARG A 88 1.28 4.87 5.80
CA ARG A 88 1.98 6.13 5.57
C ARG A 88 2.86 6.49 6.77
N ILE A 89 4.10 6.86 6.46
CA ILE A 89 5.07 7.34 7.44
C ILE A 89 5.03 8.86 7.49
N VAL A 90 5.04 9.40 8.69
CA VAL A 90 5.14 10.84 8.94
C VAL A 90 6.11 11.14 10.07
N GLN A 91 6.96 12.14 9.89
CA GLN A 91 7.80 12.64 10.96
C GLN A 91 6.96 13.46 11.94
N ASP A 92 7.17 13.26 13.23
CA ASP A 92 6.49 14.02 14.26
C ASP A 92 6.83 15.52 14.15
N ARG A 93 5.81 16.37 14.31
CA ARG A 93 5.97 17.83 14.15
C ARG A 93 6.74 18.46 15.30
N ASP A 94 6.64 17.87 16.49
CA ASP A 94 7.24 18.38 17.72
C ASP A 94 8.54 17.65 18.07
N ASN A 95 8.75 16.45 17.51
CA ASN A 95 9.96 15.65 17.70
C ASN A 95 10.53 15.12 16.37
N LYS A 96 11.55 15.80 15.83
CA LYS A 96 12.22 15.39 14.57
C LYS A 96 12.88 14.01 14.60
N ARG A 97 13.06 13.38 15.76
CA ARG A 97 13.62 12.01 15.85
C ARG A 97 12.54 10.94 15.87
N LEU A 98 11.28 11.31 16.00
CA LEU A 98 10.16 10.40 16.07
C LEU A 98 9.45 10.34 14.72
N PHE A 99 9.18 9.13 14.26
CA PHE A 99 8.41 8.84 13.05
C PHE A 99 7.22 7.98 13.43
N HIS A 100 6.05 8.35 12.93
CA HIS A 100 4.81 7.60 13.08
C HIS A 100 4.50 6.87 11.79
N LEU A 101 4.18 5.60 11.89
CA LEU A 101 3.60 4.80 10.82
C LEU A 101 2.13 4.58 11.16
N PHE A 102 1.24 5.02 10.26
CA PHE A 102 -0.16 4.61 10.27
C PHE A 102 -0.33 3.51 9.23
N ILE A 103 -0.75 2.33 9.67
CA ILE A 103 -0.81 1.14 8.82
C ILE A 103 -2.07 0.35 9.12
N VAL A 104 -2.56 -0.41 8.13
CA VAL A 104 -3.66 -1.34 8.36
C VAL A 104 -3.13 -2.59 9.04
N GLN A 105 -3.87 -3.06 10.02
CA GLN A 105 -3.73 -4.39 10.60
C GLN A 105 -5.02 -5.19 10.39
N PHE A 106 -4.90 -6.52 10.30
CA PHE A 106 -6.05 -7.42 10.14
C PHE A 106 -6.37 -8.13 11.44
N SER A 107 -7.59 -7.93 11.95
CA SER A 107 -8.03 -8.57 13.19
C SER A 107 -8.26 -10.08 13.02
N HIS A 108 -8.20 -10.83 14.12
CA HIS A 108 -8.55 -12.25 14.21
C HIS A 108 -7.76 -13.18 13.26
N GLY A 109 -6.53 -12.81 12.87
CA GLY A 109 -5.67 -13.62 12.01
C GLY A 109 -6.14 -13.76 10.55
N CYS A 110 -7.02 -12.87 10.06
CA CYS A 110 -7.72 -13.06 8.78
C CYS A 110 -6.98 -12.62 7.52
N GLY A 111 -5.93 -11.81 7.64
CA GLY A 111 -5.15 -11.31 6.52
C GLY A 111 -5.97 -10.61 5.42
N LEU A 112 -5.37 -10.48 4.24
CA LEU A 112 -5.97 -9.74 3.12
C LEU A 112 -7.25 -10.39 2.57
N LYS A 113 -7.40 -11.72 2.66
CA LYS A 113 -8.61 -12.43 2.19
C LYS A 113 -9.87 -12.00 2.95
N GLY A 114 -9.73 -11.55 4.21
CA GLY A 114 -10.82 -11.06 5.04
C GLY A 114 -10.85 -9.54 5.20
N TRP A 115 -10.10 -8.78 4.40
CA TRP A 115 -9.80 -7.37 4.69
C TRP A 115 -11.04 -6.50 5.02
N ARG A 116 -12.17 -6.74 4.37
CA ARG A 116 -13.45 -6.09 4.66
C ARG A 116 -14.39 -7.05 5.37
N PRO A 117 -14.64 -6.94 6.69
CA PRO A 117 -14.44 -5.76 7.54
C PRO A 117 -13.22 -5.85 8.48
N HIS A 118 -12.34 -6.85 8.36
CA HIS A 118 -11.32 -7.13 9.39
C HIS A 118 -10.18 -6.10 9.51
N SER A 119 -10.08 -5.16 8.58
CA SER A 119 -9.07 -4.09 8.59
C SER A 119 -9.36 -3.04 9.66
N TYR A 120 -8.34 -2.64 10.39
CA TYR A 120 -8.35 -1.46 11.24
C TYR A 120 -7.00 -0.76 11.16
N VAL A 121 -6.97 0.53 11.50
CA VAL A 121 -5.75 1.33 11.48
C VAL A 121 -5.09 1.28 12.84
N ILE A 122 -3.79 1.00 12.84
CA ILE A 122 -2.92 1.12 14.01
C ILE A 122 -1.89 2.22 13.77
N ARG A 123 -1.30 2.71 14.86
CA ARG A 123 -0.14 3.58 14.86
C ARG A 123 1.04 2.81 15.46
N ALA A 124 2.19 2.95 14.80
CA ALA A 124 3.47 2.44 15.25
C ALA A 124 4.52 3.55 15.21
N GLU A 125 5.58 3.45 16.01
CA GLU A 125 6.59 4.49 16.17
C GLU A 125 8.01 3.98 15.87
N SER A 126 8.85 4.86 15.32
CA SER A 126 10.29 4.65 15.14
C SER A 126 11.06 5.86 15.66
N HIS A 127 12.08 5.58 16.47
CA HIS A 127 13.04 6.58 16.95
C HIS A 127 14.36 6.59 16.15
N ASN A 128 14.53 5.65 15.22
CA ASN A 128 15.78 5.41 14.49
C ASN A 128 15.77 6.01 13.08
N GLY A 129 14.64 6.60 12.67
CA GLY A 129 14.46 7.18 11.34
C GLY A 129 13.24 6.62 10.60
N PRO A 130 12.97 7.13 9.40
CA PRO A 130 11.80 6.73 8.61
C PRO A 130 11.86 5.27 8.15
N GLN A 131 13.05 4.66 8.11
CA GLN A 131 13.21 3.25 7.74
C GLN A 131 12.75 2.30 8.87
N GLY A 132 12.57 2.78 10.10
CA GLY A 132 12.25 1.93 11.25
C GLY A 132 13.49 1.44 12.00
N PRO A 133 13.36 0.36 12.79
CA PRO A 133 12.16 -0.45 12.99
C PRO A 133 11.00 0.33 13.62
N TYR A 134 9.77 -0.12 13.35
CA TYR A 134 8.56 0.44 13.94
C TYR A 134 7.95 -0.51 14.96
N GLU A 135 7.60 0.02 16.12
CA GLU A 135 6.96 -0.71 17.21
C GLU A 135 5.51 -0.27 17.36
N TYR A 136 4.60 -1.23 17.57
CA TYR A 136 3.18 -0.95 17.78
C TYR A 136 2.99 -0.06 19.02
N VAL A 137 2.11 0.95 18.93
CA VAL A 137 1.80 1.81 20.08
C VAL A 137 0.30 1.99 20.34
N GLN A 138 -0.56 1.87 19.33
CA GLN A 138 -1.99 2.23 19.50
C GLN A 138 -2.89 1.70 18.38
N ASP A 139 -4.09 1.25 18.76
CA ASP A 139 -5.23 1.13 17.84
C ASP A 139 -5.85 2.51 17.60
N VAL A 140 -5.88 2.93 16.33
CA VAL A 140 -6.40 4.25 15.93
C VAL A 140 -7.87 4.16 15.54
N SER A 141 -8.26 3.05 14.92
CA SER A 141 -9.63 2.78 14.55
C SER A 141 -10.08 1.42 15.08
N LYS A 142 -11.40 1.24 15.12
CA LYS A 142 -11.97 -0.10 15.12
C LYS A 142 -12.05 -0.63 13.69
N ASN A 143 -12.47 -1.88 13.57
CA ASN A 143 -12.93 -2.43 12.31
C ASN A 143 -14.18 -1.65 11.87
N PHE A 144 -14.34 -1.16 10.65
CA PHE A 144 -13.48 -1.30 9.48
C PHE A 144 -12.88 0.06 9.08
N ALA A 145 -11.57 0.10 8.86
CA ALA A 145 -10.89 1.20 8.19
C ALA A 145 -9.66 0.65 7.45
N HIS A 146 -9.50 1.01 6.18
CA HIS A 146 -8.47 0.42 5.32
C HIS A 146 -7.73 1.47 4.49
N ASN A 147 -6.47 1.17 4.16
CA ASN A 147 -5.57 1.99 3.37
C ASN A 147 -5.58 3.48 3.77
N PRO A 148 -5.16 3.81 5.01
CA PRO A 148 -5.23 5.17 5.51
C PRO A 148 -4.26 6.09 4.78
N ASP A 149 -4.72 7.28 4.47
CA ASP A 149 -3.91 8.43 4.10
C ASP A 149 -3.95 9.47 5.22
N PHE A 150 -2.84 10.18 5.40
CA PHE A 150 -2.62 11.06 6.54
C PHE A 150 -2.08 12.41 6.09
N VAL A 151 -2.68 13.50 6.57
CA VAL A 151 -2.22 14.87 6.32
C VAL A 151 -2.41 15.78 7.54
N TRP A 152 -1.53 16.77 7.69
CA TRP A 152 -1.75 17.90 8.58
C TRP A 152 -2.46 19.01 7.81
N SER A 153 -3.61 19.49 8.31
CA SER A 153 -4.27 20.70 7.82
C SER A 153 -3.76 21.93 8.60
N PRO A 154 -2.97 22.82 7.98
CA PRO A 154 -2.45 23.99 8.69
C PRO A 154 -3.53 25.03 8.99
N ALA A 155 -4.55 25.16 8.14
CA ALA A 155 -5.68 26.07 8.40
C ALA A 155 -6.51 25.61 9.60
N ASP A 156 -6.81 24.32 9.68
CA ASP A 156 -7.66 23.78 10.75
C ASP A 156 -6.89 23.44 12.01
N LYS A 157 -5.55 23.39 11.93
CA LYS A 157 -4.64 22.93 12.98
C LYS A 157 -4.99 21.52 13.47
N LYS A 158 -5.26 20.61 12.54
CA LYS A 158 -5.64 19.22 12.82
C LYS A 158 -4.88 18.24 11.95
N TYR A 159 -4.62 17.07 12.51
CA TYR A 159 -4.31 15.88 11.75
C TYR A 159 -5.60 15.31 11.17
N LEU A 160 -5.55 14.92 9.91
CA LEU A 160 -6.68 14.36 9.17
C LEU A 160 -6.24 13.00 8.63
N MET A 161 -7.08 12.00 8.83
CA MET A 161 -6.90 10.66 8.31
C MET A 161 -8.06 10.29 7.42
N TYR A 162 -7.76 10.02 6.16
CA TYR A 162 -8.73 9.54 5.17
C TYR A 162 -8.55 8.04 5.02
N SER A 163 -9.63 7.28 4.99
CA SER A 163 -9.54 5.83 4.83
C SER A 163 -10.69 5.28 4.02
N ILE A 164 -10.53 4.06 3.54
CA ILE A 164 -11.61 3.28 2.95
C ILE A 164 -12.47 2.75 4.09
N GLY A 165 -13.78 2.97 3.99
CA GLY A 165 -14.77 2.38 4.87
C GLY A 165 -15.05 3.18 6.13
N VAL A 166 -15.97 2.65 6.94
CA VAL A 166 -16.36 3.19 8.24
C VAL A 166 -16.54 2.01 9.19
N GLU A 167 -16.58 2.29 10.50
CA GLU A 167 -16.77 1.31 11.57
C GLU A 167 -17.85 0.28 11.21
N TYR A 168 -17.49 -1.00 11.35
CA TYR A 168 -18.35 -2.14 11.15
C TYR A 168 -18.85 -2.61 12.51
N ASP A 169 -20.13 -2.42 12.77
CA ASP A 169 -20.76 -2.61 14.06
C ASP A 169 -21.24 -4.03 14.34
N LYS A 170 -21.18 -4.92 13.34
CA LYS A 170 -21.63 -6.31 13.48
C LYS A 170 -20.52 -7.20 14.02
N LYS A 171 -20.94 -8.26 14.73
CA LYS A 171 -20.04 -9.28 15.24
C LYS A 171 -19.34 -10.02 14.10
N LEU A 172 -18.00 -10.11 14.20
CA LEU A 172 -17.18 -10.94 13.34
C LEU A 172 -17.28 -12.40 13.80
N THR A 173 -17.38 -13.33 12.85
CA THR A 173 -17.58 -14.75 13.18
C THR A 173 -16.61 -15.69 12.49
N LYS A 174 -15.96 -15.25 11.41
CA LYS A 174 -14.99 -16.01 10.63
C LYS A 174 -14.20 -15.07 9.74
N CYS A 175 -13.08 -15.54 9.21
CA CYS A 175 -12.34 -14.82 8.18
C CYS A 175 -13.07 -14.87 6.84
N GLU A 176 -13.77 -13.80 6.50
CA GLU A 176 -14.38 -13.62 5.19
C GLU A 176 -14.36 -12.15 4.78
N SER A 177 -14.32 -11.91 3.47
CA SER A 177 -14.53 -10.57 2.93
C SER A 177 -15.97 -10.39 2.47
N ILE A 178 -16.56 -9.26 2.83
CA ILE A 178 -17.85 -8.83 2.31
C ILE A 178 -17.62 -8.33 0.89
N SER A 179 -18.43 -8.80 -0.06
CA SER A 179 -18.33 -8.35 -1.46
C SER A 179 -18.66 -6.87 -1.58
N TYR A 180 -18.01 -6.17 -2.51
CA TYR A 180 -18.30 -4.78 -2.82
C TYR A 180 -19.75 -4.56 -3.29
N THR A 181 -20.42 -5.59 -3.82
CA THR A 181 -21.83 -5.49 -4.23
C THR A 181 -22.76 -5.42 -3.03
N ARG A 182 -22.39 -6.07 -1.92
CA ARG A 182 -23.15 -6.08 -0.67
C ARG A 182 -22.80 -4.90 0.23
N TRP A 183 -21.54 -4.49 0.22
CA TRP A 183 -21.06 -3.37 1.00
C TRP A 183 -20.01 -2.58 0.21
N PRO A 184 -20.44 -1.61 -0.62
CA PRO A 184 -19.55 -0.79 -1.43
C PRO A 184 -18.54 -0.03 -0.59
N ASN A 185 -17.37 0.26 -1.19
CA ASN A 185 -16.40 1.13 -0.53
C ASN A 185 -16.95 2.56 -0.44
N ASN A 186 -16.53 3.26 0.59
CA ASN A 186 -16.66 4.70 0.75
C ASN A 186 -15.31 5.25 1.23
N ILE A 187 -15.12 6.56 1.13
CA ILE A 187 -14.05 7.27 1.84
C ILE A 187 -14.65 7.93 3.07
N SER A 188 -14.01 7.71 4.19
CA SER A 188 -14.29 8.38 5.45
C SER A 188 -13.10 9.21 5.91
N VAL A 189 -13.36 10.17 6.80
CA VAL A 189 -12.34 11.00 7.43
C VAL A 189 -12.47 10.98 8.95
N SER A 190 -11.33 10.93 9.63
CA SER A 190 -11.18 11.13 11.06
C SER A 190 -10.19 12.29 11.30
N ALA A 191 -10.32 12.96 12.45
CA ALA A 191 -9.45 14.07 12.81
C ALA A 191 -8.97 13.97 14.26
N ALA A 192 -7.77 14.51 14.51
CA ALA A 192 -7.18 14.63 15.84
C ALA A 192 -6.39 15.94 15.97
N ASP A 193 -6.33 16.49 17.18
CA ASP A 193 -5.52 17.68 17.49
C ASP A 193 -4.05 17.33 17.70
N ASP A 194 -3.78 16.13 18.20
CA ASP A 194 -2.45 15.54 18.34
C ASP A 194 -2.45 14.13 17.73
N ILE A 195 -1.31 13.70 17.21
CA ILE A 195 -1.17 12.44 16.49
C ILE A 195 -1.30 11.20 17.40
N ARG A 196 -1.15 11.39 18.72
CA ARG A 196 -1.15 10.36 19.78
C ARG A 196 -2.45 10.28 20.56
N VAL A 197 -3.27 11.33 20.54
CA VAL A 197 -4.53 11.39 21.30
C VAL A 197 -5.66 10.69 20.54
N PRO A 198 -6.82 10.43 21.18
CA PRO A 198 -7.93 9.77 20.52
C PRO A 198 -8.38 10.51 19.26
N TRP A 199 -8.50 9.75 18.19
CA TRP A 199 -9.02 10.20 16.91
C TRP A 199 -10.56 10.28 16.97
N SER A 200 -11.14 11.24 16.25
CA SER A 200 -12.59 11.30 16.14
C SER A 200 -13.15 10.04 15.45
N PRO A 201 -14.42 9.67 15.68
CA PRO A 201 -15.05 8.64 14.87
C PRO A 201 -14.95 8.96 13.36
N PHE A 202 -14.74 7.93 12.55
CA PHE A 202 -14.68 8.09 11.09
C PHE A 202 -16.03 8.49 10.55
N LYS A 203 -16.06 9.55 9.75
CA LYS A 203 -17.27 10.05 9.09
C LYS A 203 -17.13 9.89 7.58
N ILE A 204 -18.12 9.26 6.96
CA ILE A 204 -18.19 9.15 5.49
C ILE A 204 -18.28 10.54 4.85
N ILE A 205 -17.47 10.75 3.82
CA ILE A 205 -17.44 12.00 3.02
C ILE A 205 -17.68 11.76 1.53
N LEU A 206 -17.52 10.51 1.06
CA LEU A 206 -17.69 10.15 -0.34
C LEU A 206 -18.07 8.66 -0.45
N ASP A 207 -19.16 8.37 -1.13
CA ASP A 207 -19.56 7.00 -1.47
C ASP A 207 -19.06 6.61 -2.86
N SER A 208 -18.90 5.29 -3.11
CA SER A 208 -18.76 4.80 -4.49
C SER A 208 -20.06 4.98 -5.26
N ASP A 209 -19.98 5.44 -6.50
CA ASP A 209 -21.11 5.55 -7.44
C ASP A 209 -20.71 4.89 -8.75
N ARG A 210 -21.08 3.61 -8.91
CA ARG A 210 -20.72 2.83 -10.11
C ARG A 210 -21.38 3.32 -11.39
N PRO A 211 -22.67 3.70 -11.41
CA PRO A 211 -23.26 4.38 -12.57
C PRO A 211 -22.45 5.59 -13.04
N ALA A 212 -21.90 6.37 -12.11
CA ALA A 212 -21.01 7.50 -12.41
C ALA A 212 -19.53 7.11 -12.55
N GLY A 213 -19.17 5.83 -12.46
CA GLY A 213 -17.78 5.33 -12.54
C GLY A 213 -16.89 5.73 -11.37
N ILE A 214 -17.46 6.15 -10.23
CA ILE A 214 -16.72 6.56 -9.03
C ILE A 214 -16.42 5.33 -8.17
N HIS A 215 -15.14 5.01 -8.06
CA HIS A 215 -14.61 3.96 -7.20
C HIS A 215 -13.93 4.59 -5.98
N ALA A 216 -14.70 4.80 -4.90
CA ALA A 216 -14.23 5.46 -3.67
C ALA A 216 -13.21 4.58 -2.91
N THR A 217 -11.96 4.57 -3.37
CA THR A 217 -10.87 3.79 -2.80
C THR A 217 -9.53 4.48 -2.96
N ASN A 218 -8.57 4.11 -2.10
CA ASN A 218 -7.19 4.63 -2.09
C ASN A 218 -7.16 6.17 -2.03
N PRO A 219 -7.71 6.78 -0.95
CA PRO A 219 -7.75 8.22 -0.84
C PRO A 219 -6.35 8.81 -0.75
N SER A 220 -6.16 10.00 -1.31
CA SER A 220 -4.95 10.80 -1.19
C SER A 220 -5.36 12.27 -1.07
N ALA A 221 -5.21 12.82 0.13
CA ALA A 221 -5.65 14.17 0.46
C ALA A 221 -4.52 15.18 0.34
N PHE A 222 -4.86 16.39 -0.10
CA PHE A 222 -3.94 17.51 -0.25
C PHE A 222 -4.62 18.79 0.25
N PRO A 223 -4.23 19.32 1.42
CA PRO A 223 -4.68 20.63 1.87
C PRO A 223 -4.19 21.73 0.92
N LEU A 224 -5.11 22.57 0.43
CA LEU A 224 -4.82 23.73 -0.43
C LEU A 224 -4.38 24.96 0.39
N TRP A 225 -3.49 24.74 1.33
CA TRP A 225 -3.00 25.77 2.24
C TRP A 225 -1.69 26.38 1.74
N THR A 226 -1.60 27.70 1.80
CA THR A 226 -0.33 28.44 1.68
C THR A 226 -0.29 29.59 2.70
N ARG A 227 0.89 30.16 2.94
CA ARG A 227 1.02 31.34 3.83
C ARG A 227 0.20 32.55 3.35
N ASN A 228 0.08 32.73 2.03
CA ASN A 228 -0.66 33.84 1.42
C ASN A 228 -2.17 33.55 1.26
N ASN A 229 -2.56 32.27 1.29
CA ASN A 229 -3.93 31.82 1.21
C ASN A 229 -4.15 30.67 2.21
N PRO A 230 -4.45 30.96 3.49
CA PRO A 230 -4.58 29.97 4.53
C PRO A 230 -5.93 29.24 4.47
N SER A 231 -6.20 28.54 3.36
CA SER A 231 -7.47 27.86 3.11
C SER A 231 -7.58 26.52 3.85
N SER A 232 -8.80 26.19 4.30
CA SER A 232 -9.19 24.85 4.78
C SER A 232 -9.63 23.92 3.65
N GLU A 233 -9.50 24.36 2.39
CA GLU A 233 -9.87 23.54 1.23
C GLU A 233 -8.99 22.30 1.11
N ILE A 234 -9.60 21.18 0.73
CA ILE A 234 -8.92 19.91 0.50
C ILE A 234 -9.18 19.48 -0.94
N VAL A 235 -8.12 19.07 -1.64
CA VAL A 235 -8.20 18.22 -2.83
C VAL A 235 -8.10 16.78 -2.38
N LEU A 236 -8.97 15.92 -2.88
CA LEU A 236 -8.94 14.49 -2.63
C LEU A 236 -8.84 13.74 -3.96
N GLY A 237 -7.71 13.09 -4.18
CA GLY A 237 -7.55 12.10 -5.24
C GLY A 237 -8.00 10.72 -4.76
N ILE A 238 -8.64 9.95 -5.63
CA ILE A 238 -8.98 8.54 -5.41
C ILE A 238 -8.62 7.72 -6.65
N LYS A 239 -8.89 6.40 -6.61
CA LYS A 239 -8.71 5.48 -7.76
C LYS A 239 -9.31 6.05 -9.06
N ASP A 240 -8.72 5.61 -10.18
CA ASP A 240 -9.14 5.97 -11.55
C ASP A 240 -8.98 7.47 -11.84
N TYR A 241 -8.03 8.12 -11.15
CA TYR A 241 -7.69 9.53 -11.31
C TYR A 241 -8.89 10.46 -11.14
N SER A 242 -9.84 10.11 -10.26
CA SER A 242 -10.93 10.99 -9.89
C SER A 242 -10.45 11.97 -8.82
N ILE A 243 -10.67 13.25 -9.06
CA ILE A 243 -10.23 14.36 -8.20
C ILE A 243 -11.46 15.11 -7.71
N PHE A 244 -11.56 15.22 -6.39
CA PHE A 244 -12.61 15.94 -5.69
C PHE A 244 -12.05 17.14 -4.95
N THR A 245 -12.92 18.10 -4.65
CA THR A 245 -12.58 19.26 -3.81
C THR A 245 -13.67 19.52 -2.79
N ALA A 246 -13.27 19.96 -1.59
CA ALA A 246 -14.18 20.42 -0.55
C ALA A 246 -13.67 21.70 0.10
N LYS A 247 -14.59 22.58 0.54
CA LYS A 247 -14.26 23.83 1.26
C LYS A 247 -13.64 23.61 2.65
N ARG A 248 -13.85 22.42 3.21
CA ARG A 248 -13.38 21.97 4.53
C ARG A 248 -13.21 20.45 4.48
N TRP A 249 -12.34 19.92 5.31
CA TRP A 249 -12.03 18.48 5.36
C TRP A 249 -13.23 17.56 5.64
N ASN A 250 -14.20 18.01 6.44
CA ASN A 250 -15.45 17.30 6.76
C ASN A 250 -16.66 17.78 5.94
N GLY A 251 -16.40 18.51 4.85
CA GLY A 251 -17.41 19.09 3.99
C GLY A 251 -17.91 18.13 2.91
N ASN A 252 -18.68 18.70 1.98
CA ASN A 252 -19.14 17.98 0.80
C ASN A 252 -18.07 18.02 -0.31
N TYR A 253 -17.61 16.84 -0.73
CA TYR A 253 -16.62 16.69 -1.79
C TYR A 253 -17.28 16.68 -3.16
N LYS A 254 -16.86 17.62 -4.01
CA LYS A 254 -17.38 17.78 -5.37
C LYS A 254 -16.36 17.31 -6.38
N LEU A 255 -16.78 16.43 -7.28
CA LEU A 255 -15.98 15.98 -8.41
C LEU A 255 -15.55 17.19 -9.25
N LYS A 256 -14.26 17.29 -9.55
CA LYS A 256 -13.66 18.32 -10.40
C LYS A 256 -13.10 17.75 -11.67
N TYR A 257 -12.57 16.55 -11.60
CA TYR A 257 -11.96 15.87 -12.72
C TYR A 257 -12.09 14.38 -12.55
N GLN A 258 -12.28 13.68 -13.65
CA GLN A 258 -12.22 12.23 -13.74
C GLN A 258 -11.51 11.93 -15.05
N ALA A 259 -10.50 11.08 -15.02
CA ALA A 259 -9.82 10.69 -16.25
C ALA A 259 -10.82 9.96 -17.16
N THR A 260 -10.82 10.33 -18.43
CA THR A 260 -11.66 9.72 -19.47
C THR A 260 -10.96 8.56 -20.19
N LEU A 261 -9.66 8.35 -19.92
CA LEU A 261 -8.94 7.18 -20.40
C LEU A 261 -9.64 5.93 -19.83
N ASN A 262 -9.99 4.99 -20.70
CA ASN A 262 -10.58 3.70 -20.31
C ASN A 262 -9.57 2.91 -19.47
N VAL A 263 -9.49 3.19 -18.18
CA VAL A 263 -8.69 2.43 -17.20
C VAL A 263 -9.53 1.36 -16.50
N THR A 264 -10.77 1.16 -16.95
CA THR A 264 -11.69 0.19 -16.35
C THR A 264 -11.25 -1.24 -16.61
N GLU A 265 -11.09 -2.00 -15.53
CA GLU A 265 -10.71 -3.43 -15.51
C GLU A 265 -11.56 -4.29 -16.46
N GLN A 266 -12.82 -3.90 -16.74
CA GLN A 266 -13.72 -4.62 -17.63
C GLN A 266 -13.34 -4.63 -19.12
N LYS A 267 -12.59 -3.64 -19.61
CA LYS A 267 -12.27 -3.51 -21.05
C LYS A 267 -10.79 -3.61 -21.37
N ASN A 268 -9.93 -3.62 -20.35
CA ASN A 268 -8.48 -3.59 -20.49
C ASN A 268 -7.79 -4.59 -19.53
N PRO A 269 -7.98 -5.91 -19.75
CA PRO A 269 -7.42 -6.96 -18.90
C PRO A 269 -5.88 -7.05 -18.95
N GLU A 270 -5.25 -6.42 -19.95
CA GLU A 270 -3.80 -6.44 -20.19
C GLU A 270 -3.03 -5.36 -19.39
N TRP A 271 -3.73 -4.36 -18.81
CA TRP A 271 -3.11 -3.23 -18.11
C TRP A 271 -2.72 -3.54 -16.64
N THR A 272 -2.54 -4.81 -16.31
CA THR A 272 -2.25 -5.30 -14.94
C THR A 272 -0.81 -5.02 -14.48
N LEU A 273 -0.01 -4.30 -15.25
CA LEU A 273 1.37 -3.93 -14.90
C LEU A 273 1.44 -2.55 -14.23
N LEU A 274 1.03 -2.50 -12.96
CA LEU A 274 1.45 -1.57 -11.87
C LEU A 274 0.42 -1.49 -10.72
N TYR A 275 -0.74 -2.14 -10.83
CA TYR A 275 -1.85 -2.05 -9.87
C TYR A 275 -2.20 -3.37 -9.15
N GLY A 276 -1.36 -4.41 -9.29
CA GLY A 276 -1.58 -5.79 -8.84
C GLY A 276 -1.53 -6.04 -7.32
N ALA A 277 -2.07 -5.12 -6.51
CA ALA A 277 -2.21 -5.33 -5.08
C ALA A 277 -3.65 -5.08 -4.57
N THR A 278 -4.54 -4.46 -5.35
CA THR A 278 -5.84 -4.01 -4.81
C THR A 278 -7.10 -4.57 -5.50
N SER A 279 -7.01 -5.30 -6.62
CA SER A 279 -8.18 -5.79 -7.35
C SER A 279 -8.33 -7.31 -7.43
N GLU A 280 -7.27 -8.11 -7.32
CA GLU A 280 -7.34 -9.57 -7.53
C GLU A 280 -7.58 -10.42 -6.26
N ALA A 281 -7.66 -9.80 -5.07
CA ALA A 281 -8.06 -10.54 -3.86
C ALA A 281 -9.59 -10.81 -3.79
N ALA A 282 -10.36 -10.45 -4.82
CA ALA A 282 -11.81 -10.59 -4.87
C ALA A 282 -12.26 -11.58 -5.96
N GLY A 283 -12.10 -12.86 -5.68
CA GLY A 283 -13.00 -13.92 -6.18
C GLY A 283 -12.86 -14.30 -7.65
N THR A 284 -12.17 -15.40 -7.88
CA THR A 284 -12.67 -16.45 -8.78
C THR A 284 -13.09 -17.66 -7.93
N PRO A 285 -14.16 -18.39 -8.32
CA PRO A 285 -14.63 -19.57 -7.59
C PRO A 285 -13.56 -20.66 -7.44
#